data_AF-E1ZJY7-F1
#
_entry.id   AF-E1ZJY7-F1
#
_cell.length_a   1.000
_cell.length_b   1.000
_cell.length_c   1.000
_cell.angle_alpha   90.00
_cell.angle_beta   90.00
_cell.angle_gamma   90.00
#
_symmetry.space_group_name_H-M   'P 1'
#
loop_
_entity.id
_entity.type
_entity.pdbx_description
1 polymer ?
#
loop_
_entity_poly.entity_id
_entity_poly.type
_entity_poly.pdbx_seq_one_letter_code
_entity_poly.pdbx_strand_id
1 'polypeptide(L)'
;MSTFQPHQPLHFTAGLTLLQRVAAWLGWVAASGLLLWRQRAQAPGTPRLAAAAPLLAANLIVPLLFGGDEVVTCFIVAIFTSMIANLKVLGWVLNRGCLRRPLTPAQFLAVYALPIIPAEEQAAEREAAASQAKARRKGRTHETYSAGIHFWRFVRKLVLLAGVVWVLATYRLPPIPQLLVQTLSMYLVLSISCDGLAALVSTALRLPISPHFDSPYGCTSVADFWNRSCVYNPIMEGRLVHRPGEPGPAFSRARRMVAVLASFLVSGLVHEGLYWYYTGRFTPHLLWLWHFVLWGLIIVGENVGRRALRDAGIVVPLWAATALTLTLLHAMVGLFWFPPLNQAGIMQLGTANLYSGWQGAKAAALRAWGA
;
A
#
# COMPACT_ATOMS: atom_id res chain seq x y z
N MET A 1 33.35 11.61 -11.49
CA MET A 1 32.57 10.65 -10.67
C MET A 1 32.62 11.13 -9.23
N SER A 2 31.64 11.93 -8.81
CA SER A 2 31.49 12.31 -7.40
C SER A 2 30.91 11.10 -6.67
N THR A 3 31.68 10.51 -5.77
CA THR A 3 31.19 9.55 -4.79
C THR A 3 30.13 10.25 -3.95
N PHE A 4 28.86 9.99 -4.26
CA PHE A 4 27.73 10.35 -3.43
C PHE A 4 27.93 9.67 -2.07
N GLN A 5 28.38 10.44 -1.09
CA GLN A 5 28.23 10.08 0.31
C GLN A 5 26.75 10.32 0.65
N PRO A 6 25.96 9.29 1.00
CA PRO A 6 24.67 9.54 1.60
C PRO A 6 24.92 10.42 2.82
N HIS A 7 24.37 11.65 2.82
CA HIS A 7 24.30 12.40 4.07
C HIS A 7 23.62 11.49 5.08
N GLN A 8 24.31 11.24 6.18
CA GLN A 8 23.77 10.48 7.31
C GLN A 8 22.37 11.02 7.58
N PRO A 9 21.29 10.23 7.39
CA PRO A 9 19.97 10.66 7.86
C PRO A 9 20.07 11.03 9.33
N LEU A 10 19.12 11.82 9.85
CA LEU A 10 19.03 12.14 11.27
C LEU A 10 18.89 10.83 12.06
N HIS A 11 20.02 10.19 12.38
CA HIS A 11 20.08 8.94 13.09
C HIS A 11 19.80 9.26 14.54
N PHE A 12 18.56 9.06 14.98
CA PHE A 12 18.22 9.04 16.41
C PHE A 12 18.84 7.86 17.16
N THR A 13 19.64 7.02 16.48
CA THR A 13 19.99 5.66 16.92
C THR A 13 21.49 5.43 17.02
N ALA A 14 22.22 6.38 17.60
CA ALA A 14 23.51 6.03 18.20
C ALA A 14 23.26 5.04 19.37
N GLY A 15 23.36 3.72 19.10
CA GLY A 15 23.48 2.70 20.15
C GLY A 15 22.46 1.54 20.18
N LEU A 16 21.40 1.53 19.36
CA LEU A 16 20.45 0.40 19.33
C LEU A 16 20.78 -0.60 18.21
N THR A 17 20.63 -1.89 18.48
CA THR A 17 20.68 -2.96 17.47
C THR A 17 19.38 -3.03 16.66
N LEU A 18 19.40 -3.62 15.46
CA LEU A 18 18.19 -3.84 14.65
C LEU A 18 17.09 -4.58 15.43
N LEU A 19 17.45 -5.61 16.19
CA LEU A 19 16.50 -6.38 16.98
C LEU A 19 15.80 -5.50 18.03
N GLN A 20 16.55 -4.65 18.73
CA GLN A 20 15.99 -3.72 19.71
C GLN A 20 15.06 -2.70 19.05
N ARG A 21 15.41 -2.19 17.87
CA ARG A 21 14.55 -1.28 17.10
C ARG A 21 13.25 -1.95 16.65
N VAL A 22 13.33 -3.17 16.13
CA VAL A 22 12.15 -3.97 15.75
C VAL A 22 11.28 -4.25 16.97
N ALA A 23 11.87 -4.63 18.10
CA ALA A 23 11.13 -4.85 19.34
C ALA A 23 10.43 -3.57 19.84
N ALA A 24 11.12 -2.43 19.81
CA ALA A 24 10.54 -1.13 20.16
C ALA A 24 9.38 -0.76 19.22
N TRP A 25 9.54 -0.97 17.92
CA TRP A 25 8.48 -0.75 16.93
C TRP A 25 7.25 -1.65 17.17
N LEU A 26 7.45 -2.95 17.39
CA LEU A 26 6.36 -3.88 17.69
C LEU A 26 5.66 -3.51 19.00
N GLY A 27 6.41 -3.13 20.03
CA GLY A 27 5.88 -2.64 21.31
C GLY A 27 5.05 -1.37 21.14
N TRP A 28 5.54 -0.41 20.34
CA TRP A 28 4.80 0.81 19.99
C TRP A 28 3.48 0.50 19.30
N VAL A 29 3.51 -0.35 18.27
CA VAL A 29 2.31 -0.75 17.52
C VAL A 29 1.30 -1.46 18.42
N ALA A 30 1.76 -2.35 19.30
CA ALA A 30 0.92 -3.04 20.27
C ALA A 30 0.26 -2.07 21.26
N ALA A 31 1.06 -1.19 21.89
CA ALA A 31 0.57 -0.19 22.84
C ALA A 31 -0.44 0.76 22.19
N SER A 32 -0.13 1.25 21.00
CA SER A 32 -0.98 2.16 20.22
C SER A 32 -2.31 1.51 19.85
N GLY A 33 -2.28 0.27 19.35
CA GLY A 33 -3.49 -0.48 19.01
C GLY A 33 -4.38 -0.74 20.23
N LEU A 34 -3.79 -1.07 21.37
CA LEU A 34 -4.53 -1.27 22.63
C LEU A 34 -5.12 0.04 23.17
N LEU A 35 -4.38 1.15 23.08
CA LEU A 35 -4.89 2.48 23.46
C LEU A 35 -6.11 2.85 22.62
N LEU A 36 -6.00 2.73 21.29
CA LEU A 36 -7.11 3.00 20.38
C LEU A 36 -8.30 2.09 20.62
N TRP A 37 -8.05 0.80 20.86
CA TRP A 37 -9.11 -0.15 21.18
C TRP A 37 -9.86 0.25 22.45
N ARG A 38 -9.17 0.73 23.49
CA ARG A 38 -9.82 1.26 24.72
C ARG A 38 -10.66 2.51 24.44
N GLN A 39 -10.23 3.35 23.50
CA GLN A 39 -10.93 4.58 23.12
C GLN A 39 -12.06 4.36 22.09
N ARG A 40 -12.32 3.12 21.64
CA ARG A 40 -13.33 2.82 20.60
C ARG A 40 -14.75 3.29 20.90
N ALA A 41 -15.10 3.39 22.19
CA ALA A 41 -16.42 3.82 22.64
C ALA A 41 -16.64 5.34 22.48
N GLN A 42 -15.59 6.13 22.24
CA GLN A 42 -15.73 7.56 22.03
C GLN A 42 -16.57 7.88 20.79
N ALA A 43 -17.32 8.98 20.86
CA ALA A 43 -18.06 9.51 19.74
C ALA A 43 -17.12 9.88 18.58
N PRO A 44 -17.50 9.61 17.33
CA PRO A 44 -16.65 9.89 16.18
C PRO A 44 -16.47 11.40 15.95
N GLY A 45 -15.40 11.76 15.24
CA GLY A 45 -15.01 13.14 14.99
C GLY A 45 -13.98 13.63 16.00
N THR A 46 -14.24 14.78 16.62
CA THR A 46 -13.27 15.49 17.47
C THR A 46 -12.79 14.69 18.70
N PRO A 47 -13.60 13.89 19.42
CA PRO A 47 -13.11 13.15 20.58
C PRO A 47 -12.08 12.09 20.16
N ARG A 48 -12.42 11.27 19.15
CA ARG A 48 -11.50 10.29 18.58
C ARG A 48 -10.23 10.93 18.02
N LEU A 49 -10.35 12.11 17.39
CA LEU A 49 -9.18 12.84 16.87
C LEU A 49 -8.25 13.28 18.01
N ALA A 50 -8.80 13.85 19.09
CA ALA A 50 -8.00 14.25 20.25
C ALA A 50 -7.28 13.05 20.88
N ALA A 51 -7.96 11.90 21.00
CA ALA A 51 -7.36 10.67 21.51
C ALA A 51 -6.30 10.08 20.55
N ALA A 52 -6.47 10.24 19.24
CA ALA A 52 -5.57 9.69 18.22
C ALA A 52 -4.42 10.63 17.82
N ALA A 53 -4.52 11.94 18.04
CA ALA A 53 -3.54 12.93 17.62
C ALA A 53 -2.09 12.61 18.04
N PRO A 54 -1.79 12.27 19.32
CA PRO A 54 -0.43 11.92 19.71
C PRO A 54 0.07 10.65 19.00
N LEU A 55 -0.83 9.68 18.76
CA LEU A 55 -0.50 8.44 18.05
C LEU A 55 -0.21 8.70 16.57
N LEU A 56 -1.02 9.54 15.92
CA LEU A 56 -0.83 9.91 14.52
C LEU A 56 0.53 10.61 14.32
N ALA A 57 0.89 11.53 15.21
CA ALA A 57 2.18 12.21 15.19
C ALA A 57 3.33 11.23 15.44
N ALA A 58 3.24 10.40 16.48
CA ALA A 58 4.30 9.45 16.80
C ALA A 58 4.47 8.38 15.71
N ASN A 59 3.40 7.94 15.06
CA ASN A 59 3.47 7.04 13.90
C ASN A 59 4.27 7.60 12.72
N LEU A 60 4.36 8.92 12.59
CA LEU A 60 5.22 9.59 11.59
C LEU A 60 6.69 9.67 12.02
N ILE A 61 7.00 9.45 13.29
CA ILE A 61 8.36 9.55 13.83
C ILE A 61 9.00 8.17 13.96
N VAL A 62 8.21 7.15 14.33
CA VAL A 62 8.70 5.77 14.57
C VAL A 62 9.56 5.18 13.45
N PRO A 63 9.29 5.40 12.14
CA PRO A 63 10.16 4.89 11.10
C PRO A 63 11.57 5.46 11.12
N LEU A 64 11.78 6.65 11.71
CA LEU A 64 13.10 7.28 11.86
C LEU A 64 14.03 6.49 12.79
N LEU A 65 13.51 5.49 13.52
CA LEU A 65 14.35 4.51 14.20
C LEU A 65 15.18 3.69 13.19
N PHE A 66 14.67 3.48 11.97
CA PHE A 66 15.29 2.67 10.93
C PHE A 66 15.93 3.58 9.88
N GLY A 67 17.18 3.29 9.51
CA GLY A 67 17.91 4.06 8.50
C GLY A 67 19.20 3.37 8.09
N GLY A 68 19.93 3.98 7.15
CA GLY A 68 21.18 3.42 6.61
C GLY A 68 20.92 2.22 5.70
N ASP A 69 21.66 1.13 5.93
CA ASP A 69 21.68 -0.03 5.04
C ASP A 69 20.42 -0.91 5.09
N GLU A 70 19.48 -0.66 6.02
CA GLU A 70 18.28 -1.48 6.25
C GLU A 70 17.05 -0.99 5.47
N VAL A 71 17.24 -0.69 4.19
CA VAL A 71 16.25 0.02 3.36
C VAL A 71 14.92 -0.73 3.26
N VAL A 72 14.96 -2.06 3.17
CA VAL A 72 13.74 -2.89 3.10
C VAL A 72 12.94 -2.83 4.41
N THR A 73 13.62 -2.89 5.56
CA THR A 73 12.97 -2.83 6.87
C THR A 73 12.37 -1.45 7.11
N CYS A 74 13.14 -0.40 6.84
CA CYS A 74 12.64 0.98 6.89
C CYS A 74 11.39 1.13 6.01
N PHE A 75 11.39 0.53 4.81
CA PHE A 75 10.27 0.60 3.88
C PHE A 75 8.99 -0.03 4.42
N ILE A 76 9.12 -1.24 4.97
CA ILE A 76 7.99 -1.95 5.57
C ILE A 76 7.45 -1.17 6.77
N VAL A 77 8.32 -0.71 7.67
CA VAL A 77 7.91 0.04 8.86
C VAL A 77 7.20 1.33 8.47
N ALA A 78 7.78 2.14 7.60
CA ALA A 78 7.21 3.42 7.15
C ALA A 78 5.85 3.25 6.48
N ILE A 79 5.70 2.25 5.60
CA ILE A 79 4.40 1.93 4.99
C ILE A 79 3.39 1.49 6.04
N PHE A 80 3.77 0.60 6.95
CA PHE A 80 2.82 0.01 7.88
C PHE A 80 2.34 1.04 8.91
N THR A 81 3.22 1.88 9.44
CA THR A 81 2.87 2.85 10.48
C THR A 81 2.45 4.20 9.92
N SER A 82 3.35 4.88 9.18
CA SER A 82 3.13 6.27 8.76
C SER A 82 2.00 6.41 7.74
N MET A 83 1.83 5.39 6.90
CA MET A 83 0.77 5.37 5.90
C MET A 83 -0.43 4.52 6.36
N ILE A 84 -0.29 3.19 6.41
CA ILE A 84 -1.44 2.29 6.55
C ILE A 84 -2.15 2.46 7.91
N ALA A 85 -1.42 2.43 9.02
CA ALA A 85 -2.01 2.60 10.35
C ALA A 85 -2.65 3.99 10.48
N ASN A 86 -1.97 5.06 10.07
CA ASN A 86 -2.52 6.41 10.13
C ASN A 86 -3.79 6.58 9.29
N LEU A 87 -3.83 6.04 8.06
CA LEU A 87 -5.04 6.10 7.23
C LEU A 87 -6.22 5.34 7.87
N LYS A 88 -5.95 4.20 8.51
CA LYS A 88 -6.96 3.43 9.26
C LYS A 88 -7.46 4.18 10.48
N VAL A 89 -6.57 4.82 11.23
CA VAL A 89 -6.91 5.64 12.40
C VAL A 89 -7.73 6.85 11.99
N LEU A 90 -7.35 7.56 10.93
CA LEU A 90 -8.13 8.66 10.38
C LEU A 90 -9.50 8.19 9.90
N GLY A 91 -9.58 7.02 9.25
CA GLY A 91 -10.84 6.35 8.95
C GLY A 91 -11.70 6.19 10.22
N TRP A 92 -11.14 5.58 11.26
CA TRP A 92 -11.82 5.35 12.55
C TRP A 92 -12.31 6.65 13.21
N VAL A 93 -11.49 7.70 13.20
CA VAL A 93 -11.85 9.05 13.65
C VAL A 93 -13.09 9.56 12.90
N LEU A 94 -13.10 9.39 11.58
CA LEU A 94 -14.20 9.81 10.70
C LEU A 94 -15.39 8.83 10.66
N ASN A 95 -15.38 7.79 11.51
CA ASN A 95 -16.38 6.72 11.51
C ASN A 95 -16.46 5.91 10.19
N ARG A 96 -15.31 5.69 9.56
CA ARG A 96 -15.14 5.01 8.26
C ARG A 96 -14.08 3.91 8.35
N GLY A 97 -14.14 2.95 7.43
CA GLY A 97 -13.12 1.92 7.29
C GLY A 97 -13.16 0.82 8.34
N CYS A 98 -12.19 -0.09 8.21
CA CYS A 98 -12.16 -1.38 8.90
C CYS A 98 -12.11 -1.32 10.44
N LEU A 99 -11.57 -0.26 11.04
CA LEU A 99 -11.44 -0.13 12.50
C LEU A 99 -12.75 0.26 13.21
N ARG A 100 -13.81 0.63 12.47
CA ARG A 100 -15.16 0.86 13.05
C ARG A 100 -15.83 -0.43 13.53
N ARG A 101 -15.41 -1.57 12.97
CA ARG A 101 -16.10 -2.84 13.10
C ARG A 101 -16.03 -3.38 14.55
N PRO A 102 -17.01 -4.20 14.97
CA PRO A 102 -16.95 -4.88 16.25
C PRO A 102 -15.89 -6.00 16.20
N LEU A 103 -14.62 -5.63 16.39
CA LEU A 103 -13.48 -6.54 16.41
C LEU A 103 -13.12 -6.90 17.85
N THR A 104 -12.66 -8.14 18.06
CA THR A 104 -12.00 -8.52 19.33
C THR A 104 -10.70 -7.71 19.51
N PRO A 105 -10.14 -7.58 20.73
CA PRO A 105 -8.88 -6.85 20.94
C PRO A 105 -7.75 -7.34 20.02
N ALA A 106 -7.62 -8.66 19.88
CA ALA A 106 -6.61 -9.28 19.02
C ALA A 106 -6.84 -8.97 17.53
N GLN A 107 -8.09 -9.06 17.06
CA GLN A 107 -8.45 -8.71 15.69
C GLN A 107 -8.24 -7.22 15.41
N PHE A 108 -8.62 -6.35 16.34
CA PHE A 108 -8.40 -4.90 16.24
C PHE A 108 -6.91 -4.59 16.13
N LEU A 109 -6.09 -5.19 16.99
CA LEU A 109 -4.65 -4.97 16.96
C LEU A 109 -4.04 -5.44 15.63
N ALA A 110 -4.42 -6.62 15.14
CA ALA A 110 -3.93 -7.12 13.84
C ALA A 110 -4.37 -6.21 12.69
N VAL A 111 -5.63 -5.77 12.67
CA VAL A 111 -6.16 -4.87 11.64
C VAL A 111 -5.52 -3.48 11.73
N TYR A 112 -5.18 -3.00 12.92
CA TYR A 112 -4.46 -1.74 13.10
C TYR A 112 -3.01 -1.85 12.60
N ALA A 113 -2.29 -2.88 13.03
CA ALA A 113 -0.86 -3.04 12.86
C ALA A 113 -0.44 -3.42 11.43
N LEU A 114 -1.26 -4.22 10.75
CA LEU A 114 -0.87 -4.88 9.51
C LEU A 114 -1.62 -4.30 8.32
N PRO A 115 -1.05 -4.32 7.11
CA PRO A 115 -1.79 -4.05 5.88
C PRO A 115 -2.73 -5.23 5.64
N ILE A 116 -3.87 -5.26 6.32
CA ILE A 116 -4.96 -6.23 6.11
C ILE A 116 -6.29 -5.49 6.17
N ILE A 117 -7.26 -5.97 5.39
CA ILE A 117 -8.63 -5.45 5.38
C ILE A 117 -9.56 -6.65 5.59
N PRO A 118 -10.47 -6.61 6.58
CA PRO A 118 -11.48 -7.65 6.75
C PRO A 118 -12.34 -7.80 5.48
N ALA A 119 -12.61 -9.03 5.05
CA ALA A 119 -13.30 -9.32 3.79
C ALA A 119 -14.67 -8.63 3.68
N GLU A 120 -15.40 -8.58 4.79
CA GLU A 120 -16.71 -7.92 4.87
C GLU A 120 -16.64 -6.39 4.69
N GLU A 121 -15.54 -5.74 5.08
CA GLU A 121 -15.35 -4.30 4.83
C GLU A 121 -15.20 -4.05 3.32
N GLN A 122 -14.38 -4.89 2.67
CA GLN A 122 -14.17 -4.83 1.23
C GLN A 122 -15.47 -5.07 0.46
N ALA A 123 -16.30 -6.00 0.93
CA ALA A 123 -17.62 -6.28 0.35
C ALA A 123 -18.56 -5.06 0.46
N ALA A 124 -18.66 -4.46 1.66
CA ALA A 124 -19.48 -3.27 1.88
C ALA A 124 -19.04 -2.08 1.01
N GLU A 125 -17.74 -1.85 0.84
CA GLU A 125 -17.22 -0.80 -0.05
C GLU A 125 -17.57 -1.06 -1.52
N ARG A 126 -17.53 -2.33 -1.97
CA ARG A 126 -17.89 -2.73 -3.33
C ARG A 126 -19.39 -2.57 -3.58
N GLU A 127 -20.24 -2.92 -2.62
CA GLU A 127 -21.69 -2.72 -2.69
C GLU A 127 -22.05 -1.23 -2.75
N ALA A 128 -21.42 -0.40 -1.90
CA ALA A 128 -21.57 1.05 -1.95
C ALA A 128 -21.07 1.65 -3.28
N ALA A 129 -20.04 1.07 -3.88
CA ALA A 129 -19.56 1.48 -5.20
C ALA A 129 -20.53 1.09 -6.33
N ALA A 130 -21.14 -0.10 -6.24
CA ALA A 130 -22.10 -0.61 -7.21
C ALA A 130 -23.45 0.13 -7.15
N SER A 131 -23.91 0.55 -5.97
CA SER A 131 -25.12 1.36 -5.84
C SER A 131 -24.96 2.77 -6.43
N GLN A 132 -23.75 3.34 -6.38
CA GLN A 132 -23.42 4.64 -6.97
C GLN A 132 -23.19 4.59 -8.50
N ALA A 133 -22.88 3.42 -9.05
CA ALA A 133 -22.68 3.22 -10.48
C ALA A 133 -23.83 2.35 -11.03
N LYS A 134 -24.88 2.99 -11.58
CA LYS A 134 -26.04 2.33 -12.23
C LYS A 134 -25.66 0.95 -12.79
N ALA A 135 -26.17 -0.09 -12.13
CA ALA A 135 -26.08 -1.52 -12.43
C ALA A 135 -25.20 -1.90 -13.63
N ARG A 136 -23.89 -2.09 -13.40
CA ARG A 136 -23.06 -2.83 -14.35
C ARG A 136 -21.86 -3.47 -13.64
N ARG A 137 -22.05 -4.73 -13.24
CA ARG A 137 -21.13 -5.88 -13.42
C ARG A 137 -21.58 -7.03 -12.52
N LYS A 138 -22.47 -7.89 -13.04
CA LYS A 138 -22.66 -9.24 -12.51
C LYS A 138 -21.46 -10.07 -12.98
N GLY A 139 -20.76 -10.71 -12.05
CA GLY A 139 -19.70 -11.66 -12.38
C GLY A 139 -18.30 -11.23 -11.95
N ARG A 140 -18.00 -11.42 -10.68
CA ARG A 140 -16.69 -11.93 -10.26
C ARG A 140 -16.91 -12.72 -8.99
N THR A 141 -17.06 -14.02 -9.14
CA THR A 141 -17.14 -14.98 -8.04
C THR A 141 -15.83 -14.90 -7.27
N HIS A 142 -15.92 -14.63 -5.97
CA HIS A 142 -14.79 -14.78 -5.07
C HIS A 142 -14.57 -16.29 -4.91
N GLU A 143 -13.54 -16.82 -5.57
CA GLU A 143 -13.05 -18.13 -5.22
C GLU A 143 -12.34 -17.99 -3.87
N THR A 144 -12.95 -18.54 -2.82
CA THR A 144 -12.28 -18.88 -1.58
C THR A 144 -11.24 -19.94 -1.91
N TYR A 145 -10.02 -19.49 -2.22
CA TYR A 145 -8.91 -20.41 -2.46
C TYR A 145 -8.64 -21.21 -1.18
N SER A 146 -8.42 -22.52 -1.33
CA SER A 146 -8.04 -23.37 -0.19
C SER A 146 -6.72 -22.89 0.43
N ALA A 147 -6.50 -23.17 1.72
CA ALA A 147 -5.25 -22.83 2.41
C ALA A 147 -4.01 -23.37 1.67
N GLY A 148 -4.12 -24.54 1.04
CA GLY A 148 -3.06 -25.12 0.21
C GLY A 148 -2.73 -24.29 -1.04
N ILE A 149 -3.73 -23.71 -1.72
CA ILE A 149 -3.50 -22.84 -2.88
C ILE A 149 -2.83 -21.53 -2.45
N HIS A 150 -3.23 -20.95 -1.32
CA HIS A 150 -2.56 -19.77 -0.76
C HIS A 150 -1.10 -20.05 -0.42
N PHE A 151 -0.81 -21.20 0.20
CA PHE A 151 0.55 -21.64 0.51
C PHE A 151 1.42 -21.82 -0.75
N TRP A 152 0.93 -22.54 -1.77
CA TRP A 152 1.67 -22.73 -3.01
C TRP A 152 1.90 -21.42 -3.78
N ARG A 153 0.94 -20.50 -3.76
CA ARG A 153 1.13 -19.16 -4.34
C ARG A 153 2.22 -18.38 -3.62
N PHE A 154 2.26 -18.45 -2.29
CA PHE A 154 3.31 -17.84 -1.47
C PHE A 154 4.69 -18.42 -1.83
N VAL A 155 4.83 -19.75 -1.84
CA VAL A 155 6.08 -20.44 -2.20
C VAL A 155 6.54 -20.04 -3.60
N ARG A 156 5.64 -20.06 -4.60
CA ARG A 156 5.98 -19.66 -5.97
C ARG A 156 6.47 -18.21 -6.07
N LYS A 157 5.82 -17.28 -5.37
CA LYS A 157 6.25 -15.88 -5.32
C LYS A 157 7.61 -15.74 -4.67
N LEU A 158 7.89 -16.51 -3.60
CA LEU A 158 9.17 -16.51 -2.92
C LEU A 158 10.31 -17.00 -3.82
N VAL A 159 10.09 -18.11 -4.54
CA VAL A 159 11.06 -18.64 -5.53
C VAL A 159 11.30 -17.63 -6.66
N LEU A 160 10.23 -17.01 -7.17
CA LEU A 160 10.34 -16.00 -8.21
C LEU A 160 11.11 -14.75 -7.72
N LEU A 161 10.88 -14.32 -6.48
CA LEU A 161 11.62 -13.22 -5.88
C LEU A 161 13.11 -13.55 -5.77
N ALA A 162 13.46 -14.77 -5.35
CA ALA A 162 14.85 -15.21 -5.28
C ALA A 162 15.54 -15.16 -6.66
N GLY A 163 14.87 -15.62 -7.71
CA GLY A 163 15.37 -15.52 -9.09
C GLY A 163 15.56 -14.07 -9.54
N VAL A 164 14.60 -13.20 -9.26
CA VAL A 164 14.67 -11.76 -9.58
C VAL A 164 15.82 -11.06 -8.85
N VAL A 165 16.00 -11.33 -7.56
CA VAL A 165 17.11 -10.81 -6.76
C VAL A 165 18.45 -11.28 -7.32
N TRP A 166 18.56 -12.56 -7.68
CA TRP A 166 19.77 -13.10 -8.31
C TRP A 166 20.10 -12.41 -9.64
N VAL A 167 19.10 -12.19 -10.50
CA VAL A 167 19.29 -11.47 -11.77
C VAL A 167 19.76 -10.04 -11.53
N LEU A 168 19.11 -9.31 -10.63
CA LEU A 168 19.47 -7.92 -10.31
C LEU A 168 20.84 -7.80 -9.64
N ALA A 169 21.29 -8.82 -8.91
CA ALA A 169 22.60 -8.85 -8.27
C ALA A 169 23.75 -9.22 -9.25
N THR A 170 23.45 -10.03 -10.26
CA THR A 170 24.47 -10.64 -11.15
C THR A 170 24.63 -9.88 -12.46
N TYR A 171 23.55 -9.35 -13.02
CA TYR A 171 23.54 -8.77 -14.36
C TYR A 171 23.21 -7.28 -14.35
N ARG A 172 23.90 -6.51 -15.20
CA ARG A 172 23.48 -5.15 -15.57
C ARG A 172 22.55 -5.24 -16.77
N LEU A 173 21.26 -5.04 -16.51
CA LEU A 173 20.23 -5.10 -17.53
C LEU A 173 20.14 -3.78 -18.33
N PRO A 174 19.77 -3.82 -19.62
CA PRO A 174 19.41 -2.61 -20.35
C PRO A 174 18.11 -1.98 -19.80
N PRO A 175 17.78 -0.73 -20.15
CA PRO A 175 16.74 0.06 -19.46
C PRO A 175 15.35 -0.60 -19.38
N ILE A 176 14.87 -1.20 -20.47
CA ILE A 176 13.52 -1.80 -20.50
C ILE A 176 13.47 -3.09 -19.65
N PRO A 177 14.35 -4.10 -19.83
CA PRO A 177 14.38 -5.25 -18.94
C PRO A 177 14.63 -4.88 -17.47
N GLN A 178 15.48 -3.87 -17.20
CA GLN A 178 15.69 -3.38 -15.84
C GLN A 178 14.38 -2.87 -15.23
N LEU A 179 13.63 -2.04 -15.94
CA LEU A 179 12.33 -1.54 -15.50
C LEU A 179 11.34 -2.67 -15.20
N LEU A 180 11.25 -3.66 -16.08
CA LEU A 180 10.33 -4.80 -15.91
C LEU A 180 10.69 -5.65 -14.69
N VAL A 181 11.99 -5.95 -14.51
CA VAL A 181 12.48 -6.75 -13.37
C VAL A 181 12.34 -5.99 -12.06
N GLN A 182 12.59 -4.68 -12.04
CA GLN A 182 12.36 -3.82 -10.87
C GLN A 182 10.87 -3.69 -10.52
N THR A 183 10.00 -3.59 -11.52
CA THR A 183 8.55 -3.58 -11.33
C THR A 183 8.08 -4.91 -10.72
N LEU A 184 8.57 -6.02 -11.25
CA LEU A 184 8.28 -7.36 -10.74
C LEU A 184 8.80 -7.57 -9.32
N SER A 185 10.02 -7.12 -9.01
CA SER A 185 10.61 -7.25 -7.67
C SER A 185 9.77 -6.51 -6.62
N MET A 186 9.40 -5.26 -6.90
CA MET A 186 8.59 -4.45 -6.00
C MET A 186 7.21 -5.07 -5.77
N TYR A 187 6.56 -5.55 -6.84
CA TYR A 187 5.29 -6.27 -6.72
C TYR A 187 5.41 -7.53 -5.84
N LEU A 188 6.46 -8.33 -6.03
CA LEU A 188 6.67 -9.56 -5.27
C LEU A 188 6.93 -9.28 -3.79
N VAL A 189 7.80 -8.32 -3.46
CA VAL A 189 8.09 -7.93 -2.08
C VAL A 189 6.82 -7.48 -1.36
N LEU A 190 6.05 -6.58 -1.98
CA LEU A 190 4.81 -6.08 -1.38
C LEU A 190 3.75 -7.19 -1.28
N SER A 191 3.62 -8.02 -2.31
CA SER A 191 2.62 -9.09 -2.33
C SER A 191 2.91 -10.20 -1.33
N ILE A 192 4.17 -10.64 -1.18
CA ILE A 192 4.55 -11.64 -0.20
C ILE A 192 4.32 -11.11 1.22
N SER A 193 4.67 -9.84 1.45
CA SER A 193 4.48 -9.20 2.75
C SER A 193 3.00 -9.16 3.13
N CYS A 194 2.12 -8.72 2.24
CA CYS A 194 0.68 -8.66 2.52
C CYS A 194 0.01 -10.04 2.59
N ASP A 195 0.32 -10.94 1.66
CA ASP A 195 -0.32 -12.27 1.59
C ASP A 195 0.09 -13.16 2.77
N GLY A 196 1.38 -13.14 3.16
CA GLY A 196 1.87 -13.91 4.31
C GLY A 196 1.23 -13.46 5.63
N LEU A 197 1.14 -12.15 5.84
CA LEU A 197 0.50 -11.58 7.02
C LEU A 197 -1.02 -11.86 7.04
N ALA A 198 -1.69 -11.72 5.89
CA ALA A 198 -3.11 -12.04 5.77
C ALA A 198 -3.39 -13.52 6.08
N ALA A 199 -2.58 -14.45 5.56
CA ALA A 199 -2.74 -15.88 5.85
C ALA A 199 -2.60 -16.16 7.35
N LEU A 200 -1.53 -15.66 7.97
CA LEU A 200 -1.25 -15.85 9.40
C LEU A 200 -2.42 -15.34 10.27
N VAL A 201 -2.87 -14.12 10.04
CA VAL A 201 -3.95 -13.50 10.83
C VAL A 201 -5.28 -14.21 10.59
N SER A 202 -5.57 -14.58 9.35
CA SER A 202 -6.82 -15.28 9.03
C SER A 202 -6.91 -16.63 9.74
N THR A 203 -5.82 -17.39 9.77
CA THR A 203 -5.75 -18.67 10.49
C THR A 203 -5.78 -18.49 12.01
N ALA A 204 -5.00 -17.54 12.55
CA ALA A 204 -4.84 -17.39 14.01
C ALA A 204 -6.07 -16.73 14.67
N LEU A 205 -6.71 -15.77 14.01
CA LEU A 205 -7.78 -14.95 14.58
C LEU A 205 -9.17 -15.26 14.00
N ARG A 206 -9.26 -16.28 13.12
CA ARG A 206 -10.49 -16.67 12.40
C ARG A 206 -11.19 -15.48 11.74
N LEU A 207 -10.39 -14.52 11.27
CA LEU A 207 -10.86 -13.31 10.61
C LEU A 207 -10.72 -13.51 9.09
N PRO A 208 -11.80 -13.52 8.30
CA PRO A 208 -11.67 -13.58 6.84
C PRO A 208 -11.04 -12.26 6.35
N ILE A 209 -9.93 -12.36 5.63
CA ILE A 209 -9.17 -11.21 5.10
C ILE A 209 -9.28 -11.19 3.57
N SER A 210 -9.49 -10.01 2.99
CA SER A 210 -9.53 -9.88 1.53
C SER A 210 -8.11 -10.07 0.92
N PRO A 211 -8.00 -10.68 -0.27
CA PRO A 211 -6.76 -10.66 -1.03
C PRO A 211 -6.36 -9.21 -1.34
N HIS A 212 -5.11 -8.83 -1.05
CA HIS A 212 -4.62 -7.47 -1.34
C HIS A 212 -4.45 -7.20 -2.83
N PHE A 213 -4.04 -8.21 -3.58
CA PHE A 213 -3.79 -8.13 -5.03
C PHE A 213 -4.70 -9.10 -5.77
N ASP A 214 -5.97 -8.74 -5.94
CA ASP A 214 -6.87 -9.46 -6.85
C ASP A 214 -6.53 -9.09 -8.31
N SER A 215 -5.58 -9.83 -8.90
CA SER A 215 -5.25 -9.80 -10.34
C SER A 215 -4.82 -8.42 -10.88
N PRO A 216 -3.64 -7.88 -10.48
CA PRO A 216 -3.16 -6.56 -10.94
C PRO A 216 -2.98 -6.45 -12.46
N TYR A 217 -2.78 -7.58 -13.14
CA TYR A 217 -2.61 -7.64 -14.60
C TYR A 217 -3.93 -7.88 -15.37
N GLY A 218 -5.05 -8.02 -14.66
CA GLY A 218 -6.39 -8.22 -15.24
C GLY A 218 -7.30 -7.00 -15.14
N CYS A 219 -6.74 -5.82 -14.81
CA CYS A 219 -7.46 -4.56 -14.75
C CYS A 219 -7.76 -4.05 -16.16
N THR A 220 -9.03 -3.74 -16.44
CA THR A 220 -9.50 -3.24 -17.74
C THR A 220 -9.60 -1.71 -17.80
N SER A 221 -9.39 -1.05 -16.67
CA SER A 221 -9.31 0.40 -16.52
C SER A 221 -8.36 0.79 -15.39
N VAL A 222 -7.84 2.01 -15.42
CA VAL A 222 -6.96 2.54 -14.36
C VAL A 222 -7.76 2.74 -13.06
N ALA A 223 -9.04 3.08 -13.17
CA ALA A 223 -9.95 3.14 -12.03
C ALA A 223 -10.17 1.77 -11.34
N ASP A 224 -10.09 0.66 -12.07
CA ASP A 224 -10.15 -0.70 -11.50
C ASP A 224 -8.87 -1.08 -10.74
N PHE A 225 -7.74 -0.41 -11.01
CA PHE A 225 -6.45 -0.66 -10.37
C PHE A 225 -6.31 0.05 -9.01
N TRP A 226 -6.93 1.22 -8.85
CA TRP A 226 -6.80 2.04 -7.62
C TRP A 226 -8.04 1.91 -6.71
N ASN A 227 -7.88 1.25 -5.56
CA ASN A 227 -8.92 1.14 -4.52
C ASN A 227 -9.29 2.52 -3.92
N ARG A 228 -10.55 2.68 -3.50
CA ARG A 228 -11.07 3.96 -2.96
C ARG A 228 -10.41 4.29 -1.62
N SER A 229 -9.93 5.52 -1.48
CA SER A 229 -9.15 5.98 -0.31
C SER A 229 -10.05 6.47 0.84
N CYS A 230 -9.46 6.66 2.03
CA CYS A 230 -10.10 7.35 3.16
C CYS A 230 -10.45 8.82 2.88
N VAL A 231 -9.89 9.41 1.82
CA VAL A 231 -10.16 10.79 1.36
C VAL A 231 -11.35 10.82 0.39
N TYR A 232 -11.54 9.76 -0.38
CA TYR A 232 -12.59 9.66 -1.40
C TYR A 232 -14.00 9.71 -0.79
N ASN A 233 -14.26 8.88 0.23
CA ASN A 233 -15.60 8.70 0.80
C ASN A 233 -16.14 9.98 1.49
N PRO A 234 -15.36 10.72 2.31
CA PRO A 234 -15.78 12.00 2.87
C PRO A 234 -16.22 13.02 1.83
N ILE A 235 -15.44 13.17 0.75
CA ILE A 235 -15.74 14.13 -0.32
C ILE A 235 -17.00 13.72 -1.05
N MET A 236 -17.18 12.43 -1.37
CA MET A 236 -18.36 11.93 -2.06
C MET A 236 -19.65 12.07 -1.24
N GLU A 237 -19.60 11.76 0.05
CA GLU A 237 -20.73 11.94 0.96
C GLU A 237 -20.94 13.40 1.38
N GLY A 238 -20.04 14.32 1.01
CA GLY A 238 -20.12 15.73 1.40
C GLY A 238 -20.01 15.96 2.91
N ARG A 239 -19.49 14.98 3.66
CA ARG A 239 -19.37 15.01 5.12
C ARG A 239 -18.12 14.29 5.58
N LEU A 240 -17.38 14.94 6.48
CA LEU A 240 -16.16 14.38 7.05
C LEU A 240 -16.46 13.14 7.89
N VAL A 241 -17.32 13.29 8.91
CA VAL A 241 -17.73 12.20 9.79
C VAL A 241 -18.93 11.47 9.18
N HIS A 242 -18.80 10.15 9.01
CA HIS A 242 -19.88 9.32 8.52
C HIS A 242 -20.95 9.10 9.59
N ARG A 243 -22.22 9.28 9.21
CA ARG A 243 -23.39 9.02 10.06
C ARG A 243 -24.27 7.96 9.41
N PRO A 244 -24.31 6.73 9.96
CA PRO A 244 -25.16 5.66 9.42
C PRO A 244 -26.64 6.08 9.42
N GLY A 245 -27.35 5.80 8.34
CA GLY A 245 -28.80 6.06 8.23
C GLY A 245 -29.19 7.45 7.73
N GLU A 246 -28.27 8.41 7.64
CA GLU A 246 -28.56 9.73 7.08
C GLU A 246 -28.41 9.73 5.54
N PRO A 247 -29.41 10.26 4.79
CA PRO A 247 -29.36 10.32 3.35
C PRO A 247 -28.12 11.10 2.88
N GLY A 248 -27.36 10.47 1.99
CA GLY A 248 -26.23 11.13 1.35
C GLY A 248 -26.70 12.14 0.33
N PRO A 249 -25.93 13.22 0.09
CA PRO A 249 -26.22 14.12 -1.01
C PRO A 249 -26.20 13.39 -2.35
N ALA A 250 -27.00 13.87 -3.31
CA ALA A 250 -27.09 13.29 -4.64
C ALA A 250 -25.71 13.18 -5.32
N PHE A 251 -25.53 12.12 -6.12
CA PHE A 251 -24.29 11.88 -6.84
C PHE A 251 -23.95 13.06 -7.75
N SER A 252 -22.74 13.62 -7.58
CA SER A 252 -22.21 14.68 -8.44
C SER A 252 -20.92 14.23 -9.11
N ARG A 253 -20.84 14.41 -10.43
CA ARG A 253 -19.64 14.08 -11.22
C ARG A 253 -18.46 14.96 -10.85
N ALA A 254 -18.70 16.26 -10.67
CA ALA A 254 -17.67 17.19 -10.22
C ALA A 254 -17.10 16.77 -8.87
N ARG A 255 -17.98 16.38 -7.93
CA ARG A 255 -17.57 15.87 -6.62
C ARG A 255 -16.76 14.58 -6.73
N ARG A 256 -17.13 13.66 -7.63
CA ARG A 256 -16.33 12.45 -7.90
C ARG A 256 -14.95 12.79 -8.46
N MET A 257 -14.85 13.75 -9.37
CA MET A 257 -13.56 14.19 -9.92
C MET A 257 -12.68 14.78 -8.82
N VAL A 258 -13.24 15.69 -8.00
CA VAL A 258 -12.53 16.27 -6.85
C VAL A 258 -12.10 15.18 -5.87
N ALA A 259 -12.95 14.20 -5.57
CA ALA A 259 -12.63 13.09 -4.68
C ALA A 259 -11.47 12.23 -5.21
N VAL A 260 -11.44 11.95 -6.52
CA VAL A 260 -10.34 11.24 -7.18
C VAL A 260 -9.07 12.07 -7.09
N LEU A 261 -9.08 13.32 -7.55
CA LEU A 261 -7.89 14.18 -7.59
C LEU A 261 -7.31 14.40 -6.19
N ALA A 262 -8.15 14.67 -5.19
CA ALA A 262 -7.72 14.81 -3.80
C ALA A 262 -7.10 13.52 -3.24
N SER A 263 -7.66 12.36 -3.57
CA SER A 263 -7.10 11.07 -3.15
C SER A 263 -5.69 10.85 -3.70
N PHE A 264 -5.48 11.17 -4.99
CA PHE A 264 -4.17 11.05 -5.63
C PHE A 264 -3.18 12.08 -5.10
N LEU A 265 -3.61 13.32 -4.87
CA LEU A 265 -2.75 14.34 -4.29
C LEU A 265 -2.24 13.93 -2.90
N VAL A 266 -3.14 13.50 -2.01
CA VAL A 266 -2.77 13.01 -0.68
C VAL A 266 -1.85 11.80 -0.77
N SER A 267 -2.12 10.87 -1.70
CA SER A 267 -1.25 9.72 -1.92
C SER A 267 0.16 10.16 -2.36
N GLY A 268 0.29 11.13 -3.26
CA GLY A 268 1.57 11.66 -3.69
C GLY A 268 2.36 12.31 -2.56
N LEU A 269 1.69 13.09 -1.70
CA LEU A 269 2.32 13.69 -0.51
C LEU A 269 2.84 12.64 0.47
N VAL A 270 2.04 11.60 0.71
CA VAL A 270 2.45 10.48 1.58
C VAL A 270 3.68 9.78 1.00
N HIS A 271 3.69 9.51 -0.31
CA HIS A 271 4.81 8.84 -0.95
C HIS A 271 6.07 9.71 -0.96
N GLU A 272 5.98 11.02 -1.19
CA GLU A 272 7.13 11.93 -1.00
C GLU A 272 7.67 11.88 0.44
N GLY A 273 6.79 11.84 1.44
CA GLY A 273 7.18 11.64 2.83
C GLY A 273 7.88 10.30 3.07
N LEU A 274 7.41 9.22 2.42
CA LEU A 274 8.08 7.92 2.44
C LEU A 274 9.49 8.01 1.85
N TYR A 275 9.65 8.64 0.69
CA TYR A 275 10.95 8.84 0.07
C TYR A 275 11.90 9.66 0.96
N TRP A 276 11.36 10.66 1.65
CA TRP A 276 12.10 11.46 2.63
C TRP A 276 12.59 10.64 3.82
N TYR A 277 11.80 9.70 4.34
CA TYR A 277 12.28 8.81 5.42
C TYR A 277 13.54 8.02 5.03
N TYR A 278 13.66 7.61 3.76
CA TYR A 278 14.83 6.82 3.32
C TYR A 278 16.05 7.69 3.01
N THR A 279 15.82 8.82 2.35
CA THR A 279 16.92 9.60 1.73
C THR A 279 17.23 10.89 2.48
N GLY A 280 16.40 11.29 3.43
CA GLY A 280 16.44 12.62 4.07
C GLY A 280 16.10 13.77 3.13
N ARG A 281 15.63 13.47 1.90
CA ARG A 281 15.34 14.44 0.84
C ARG A 281 14.02 14.09 0.15
N PHE A 282 13.37 15.08 -0.44
CA PHE A 282 12.27 14.81 -1.36
C PHE A 282 12.81 14.32 -2.71
N THR A 283 11.97 13.68 -3.52
CA THR A 283 12.40 13.29 -4.86
C THR A 283 12.74 14.52 -5.70
N PRO A 284 13.67 14.42 -6.67
CA PRO A 284 13.99 15.53 -7.55
C PRO A 284 12.70 16.08 -8.18
N HIS A 285 12.46 17.39 -8.08
CA HIS A 285 11.26 18.04 -8.63
C HIS A 285 9.91 17.46 -8.15
N LEU A 286 9.87 16.73 -7.03
CA LEU A 286 8.68 16.04 -6.53
C LEU A 286 8.09 15.05 -7.55
N LEU A 287 8.94 14.31 -8.25
CA LEU A 287 8.56 13.30 -9.24
C LEU A 287 7.52 12.30 -8.69
N TRP A 288 7.61 11.88 -7.44
CA TRP A 288 6.61 10.96 -6.87
C TRP A 288 5.28 11.68 -6.63
N LEU A 289 5.26 12.93 -6.16
CA LEU A 289 4.02 13.71 -6.11
C LEU A 289 3.37 13.80 -7.49
N TRP A 290 4.15 14.15 -8.51
CA TRP A 290 3.68 14.27 -9.89
C TRP A 290 3.19 12.93 -10.45
N HIS A 291 3.82 11.81 -10.11
CA HIS A 291 3.35 10.48 -10.48
C HIS A 291 1.88 10.29 -10.12
N PHE A 292 1.51 10.57 -8.86
CA PHE A 292 0.14 10.39 -8.41
C PHE A 292 -0.80 11.46 -8.96
N VAL A 293 -0.40 12.73 -8.99
CA VAL A 293 -1.22 13.81 -9.56
C VAL A 293 -1.60 13.50 -11.01
N LEU A 294 -0.63 13.07 -11.83
CA LEU A 294 -0.87 12.67 -13.21
C LEU A 294 -1.79 11.45 -13.31
N TRP A 295 -1.65 10.45 -12.44
CA TRP A 295 -2.61 9.34 -12.40
C TRP A 295 -4.04 9.81 -12.13
N GLY A 296 -4.22 10.74 -11.19
CA GLY A 296 -5.53 11.34 -10.92
C GLY A 296 -6.12 12.01 -12.15
N LEU A 297 -5.32 12.80 -12.87
CA LEU A 297 -5.72 13.44 -14.13
C LEU A 297 -6.04 12.43 -15.23
N ILE A 298 -5.20 11.41 -15.39
CA ILE A 298 -5.40 10.36 -16.40
C ILE A 298 -6.68 9.59 -16.13
N ILE A 299 -7.00 9.24 -14.88
CA ILE A 299 -8.24 8.53 -14.55
C ILE A 299 -9.47 9.40 -14.83
N VAL A 300 -9.41 10.68 -14.51
CA VAL A 300 -10.48 11.62 -14.84
C VAL A 300 -10.64 11.73 -16.36
N GLY A 301 -9.54 11.87 -17.09
CA GLY A 301 -9.51 11.90 -18.56
C GLY A 301 -10.04 10.61 -19.18
N GLU A 302 -9.64 9.45 -18.67
CA GLU A 302 -10.10 8.13 -19.11
C GLU A 302 -11.63 8.00 -18.94
N ASN A 303 -12.17 8.46 -17.82
CA ASN A 303 -13.62 8.43 -17.58
C ASN A 303 -14.39 9.31 -18.57
N VAL A 304 -13.85 10.48 -18.91
CA VAL A 304 -14.45 11.40 -19.91
C VAL A 304 -14.30 10.82 -21.32
N GLY A 305 -13.11 10.36 -21.70
CA GLY A 305 -12.80 9.80 -23.01
C GLY A 305 -13.58 8.53 -23.30
N ARG A 306 -13.65 7.58 -22.35
CA ARG A 306 -14.48 6.36 -22.49
C ARG A 306 -15.96 6.69 -22.64
N ARG A 307 -16.42 7.81 -22.09
CA ARG A 307 -17.80 8.25 -22.30
C ARG A 307 -17.98 8.80 -23.72
N ALA A 308 -17.10 9.69 -24.17
CA ALA A 308 -17.15 10.22 -25.53
C ALA A 308 -17.10 9.10 -26.58
N LEU A 309 -16.23 8.09 -26.39
CA LEU A 309 -16.15 6.91 -27.26
C LEU A 309 -17.47 6.12 -27.28
N ARG A 310 -18.11 5.91 -26.12
CA ARG A 310 -19.42 5.25 -26.06
C ARG A 310 -20.52 6.07 -26.73
N ASP A 311 -20.52 7.38 -26.51
CA ASP A 311 -21.51 8.30 -27.10
C ASP A 311 -21.32 8.36 -28.65
N ALA A 312 -20.10 8.11 -29.14
CA ALA A 312 -19.78 7.97 -30.56
C ALA A 312 -19.95 6.53 -31.12
N GLY A 313 -20.41 5.57 -30.32
CA GLY A 313 -20.58 4.17 -30.75
C GLY A 313 -19.27 3.37 -30.96
N ILE A 314 -18.12 3.92 -30.56
CA ILE A 314 -16.81 3.29 -30.73
C ILE A 314 -16.55 2.32 -29.57
N VAL A 315 -16.35 1.04 -29.91
CA VAL A 315 -15.97 0.00 -28.95
C VAL A 315 -14.47 -0.25 -29.07
N VAL A 316 -13.73 0.04 -28.00
CA VAL A 316 -12.30 -0.27 -27.93
C VAL A 316 -12.12 -1.77 -27.64
N PRO A 317 -11.39 -2.53 -28.46
CA PRO A 317 -11.08 -3.93 -28.19
C PRO A 317 -10.37 -4.10 -26.85
N LEU A 318 -10.71 -5.18 -26.14
CA LEU A 318 -10.19 -5.44 -24.80
C LEU A 318 -8.65 -5.51 -24.77
N TRP A 319 -8.05 -6.21 -25.74
CA TRP A 319 -6.60 -6.34 -25.83
C TRP A 319 -5.89 -4.99 -26.01
N ALA A 320 -6.48 -4.07 -26.78
CA ALA A 320 -5.93 -2.75 -27.03
C ALA A 320 -6.01 -1.88 -25.77
N ALA A 321 -7.14 -1.94 -25.06
CA ALA A 321 -7.29 -1.27 -23.78
C ALA A 321 -6.29 -1.80 -22.74
N THR A 322 -6.13 -3.12 -22.64
CA THR A 322 -5.15 -3.74 -21.74
C THR A 322 -3.73 -3.36 -22.09
N ALA A 323 -3.34 -3.43 -23.37
CA ALA A 323 -2.01 -3.03 -23.82
C ALA A 323 -1.73 -1.56 -23.50
N LEU A 324 -2.68 -0.67 -23.76
CA LEU A 324 -2.55 0.75 -23.43
C LEU A 324 -2.38 0.97 -21.92
N THR A 325 -3.21 0.33 -21.09
CA THR A 325 -3.12 0.44 -19.63
C THR A 325 -1.78 -0.08 -19.12
N LEU A 326 -1.30 -1.23 -19.60
CA LEU A 326 -0.02 -1.80 -19.19
C LEU A 326 1.16 -0.94 -19.64
N THR A 327 1.14 -0.44 -20.87
CA THR A 327 2.19 0.46 -21.38
C THR A 327 2.24 1.75 -20.57
N LEU A 328 1.08 2.36 -20.31
CA LEU A 328 0.99 3.55 -19.48
C LEU A 328 1.49 3.29 -18.06
N LEU A 329 1.13 2.15 -17.46
CA LEU A 329 1.61 1.77 -16.13
C LEU A 329 3.14 1.74 -16.08
N HIS A 330 3.77 1.03 -17.02
CA HIS A 330 5.22 0.91 -17.10
C HIS A 330 5.88 2.26 -17.42
N ALA A 331 5.31 3.07 -18.31
CA ALA A 331 5.81 4.41 -18.61
C ALA A 331 5.77 5.30 -17.36
N MET A 332 4.67 5.30 -16.61
CA MET A 332 4.52 6.11 -15.40
C MET A 332 5.53 5.71 -14.32
N VAL A 333 5.77 4.41 -14.10
CA VAL A 333 6.78 3.98 -13.13
C VAL A 333 8.20 4.20 -13.64
N GLY A 334 8.45 4.05 -14.95
CA GLY A 334 9.75 4.28 -15.56
C GLY A 334 10.17 5.74 -15.59
N LEU A 335 9.22 6.67 -15.73
CA LEU A 335 9.49 8.11 -15.79
C LEU A 335 9.55 8.77 -14.41
N PHE A 336 8.68 8.35 -13.48
CA PHE A 336 8.52 9.07 -12.21
C PHE A 336 8.93 8.26 -10.99
N TRP A 337 8.70 6.95 -10.98
CA TRP A 337 8.86 6.13 -9.78
C TRP A 337 10.28 5.61 -9.57
N PHE A 338 10.80 4.88 -10.54
CA PHE A 338 12.10 4.22 -10.45
C PHE A 338 13.32 5.15 -10.62
N PRO A 339 13.29 6.26 -11.38
CA PRO A 339 14.48 7.10 -11.52
C PRO A 339 14.99 7.66 -10.17
N PRO A 340 14.16 8.24 -9.27
CA PRO A 340 14.62 8.66 -7.95
C PRO A 340 15.21 7.50 -7.13
N LEU A 341 14.57 6.33 -7.14
CA LEU A 341 15.04 5.15 -6.40
C LEU A 341 16.40 4.64 -6.90
N ASN A 342 16.58 4.62 -8.22
CA ASN A 342 17.82 4.18 -8.85
C ASN A 342 18.96 5.17 -8.63
N GLN A 343 18.67 6.47 -8.70
CA GLN A 343 19.65 7.54 -8.42
C GLN A 343 20.11 7.52 -6.96
N ALA A 344 19.18 7.25 -6.03
CA ALA A 344 19.48 7.13 -4.60
C ALA A 344 20.15 5.80 -4.20
N GLY A 345 20.35 4.86 -5.14
CA GLY A 345 20.93 3.55 -4.84
C GLY A 345 19.99 2.59 -4.09
N ILE A 346 18.72 2.97 -3.89
CA ILE A 346 17.75 2.22 -3.08
C ILE A 346 17.47 0.84 -3.67
N MET A 347 17.36 0.74 -5.00
CA MET A 347 17.08 -0.55 -5.66
C MET A 347 18.24 -1.54 -5.47
N GLN A 348 19.49 -1.04 -5.49
CA GLN A 348 20.68 -1.83 -5.27
C GLN A 348 20.79 -2.27 -3.81
N LEU A 349 20.59 -1.34 -2.86
CA LEU A 349 20.58 -1.64 -1.42
C LEU A 349 19.48 -2.64 -1.06
N GLY A 350 18.28 -2.48 -1.61
CA GLY A 350 17.18 -3.42 -1.40
C GLY A 350 17.49 -4.81 -1.94
N THR A 351 18.13 -4.90 -3.12
CA THR A 351 18.59 -6.18 -3.68
C THR A 351 19.64 -6.83 -2.78
N ALA A 352 20.61 -6.05 -2.29
CA ALA A 352 21.64 -6.54 -1.38
C ALA A 352 21.08 -7.02 -0.03
N ASN A 353 20.12 -6.29 0.56
CA ASN A 353 19.41 -6.68 1.78
C ASN A 353 18.66 -8.01 1.63
N LEU A 354 17.94 -8.18 0.52
CA LEU A 354 17.21 -9.43 0.26
C LEU A 354 18.18 -10.60 0.04
N TYR A 355 19.29 -10.36 -0.67
CA TYR A 355 20.32 -11.36 -0.89
C TYR A 355 21.01 -11.79 0.41
N SER A 356 21.42 -10.84 1.27
CA SER A 356 22.04 -11.15 2.55
C SER A 356 21.09 -11.87 3.51
N GLY A 357 19.81 -11.45 3.54
CA GLY A 357 18.76 -12.12 4.31
C GLY A 357 18.58 -13.59 3.89
N TRP A 358 18.61 -13.88 2.58
CA TRP A 358 18.54 -15.24 2.07
C TRP A 358 19.73 -16.09 2.50
N GLN A 359 20.96 -15.56 2.42
CA GLN A 359 22.16 -16.28 2.86
C GLN A 359 22.13 -16.57 4.36
N GLY A 360 21.66 -15.61 5.17
CA GLY A 360 21.46 -15.81 6.60
C GLY A 360 20.45 -16.92 6.90
N ALA A 361 19.30 -16.91 6.23
CA ALA A 361 18.28 -17.95 6.36
C ALA A 361 18.80 -19.34 5.96
N LYS A 362 19.54 -19.43 4.85
CA LYS A 362 20.21 -20.65 4.40
C LYS A 362 21.19 -21.18 5.46
N ALA A 363 22.06 -20.32 6.00
CA ALA A 363 23.03 -20.70 7.02
C ALA A 363 22.37 -21.12 8.34
N ALA A 364 21.23 -20.53 8.71
CA ALA A 364 20.45 -20.95 9.87
C ALA A 364 19.80 -22.32 9.66
N ALA A 365 19.25 -22.57 8.47
CA ALA A 365 18.66 -23.86 8.12
C ALA A 365 19.69 -24.99 8.11
N LEU A 366 20.88 -24.76 7.53
CA LEU A 366 21.98 -25.74 7.54
C LEU A 366 22.42 -26.08 8.96
N ARG A 367 22.59 -25.06 9.82
CA ARG A 367 22.91 -25.26 11.25
C ARG A 367 21.83 -26.05 11.99
N ALA A 368 20.55 -25.79 11.72
CA ALA A 368 19.44 -26.53 12.33
C ALA A 368 19.39 -27.99 11.88
N TRP A 369 19.99 -28.32 10.73
CA TRP A 369 20.09 -29.68 10.19
C TRP A 369 21.43 -30.36 10.48
N GLY A 370 22.28 -29.76 11.31
CA GLY A 370 23.55 -30.35 11.75
C GLY A 370 24.64 -30.41 10.68
N ALA A 371 24.55 -29.56 9.64
CA ALA A 371 25.54 -29.43 8.57
C ALA A 371 26.47 -28.23 8.76
#